data_AF-A0A7R9W049-F1
#
_entry.id   AF-A0A7R9W049-F1
#
_cell.length_a   1.000
_cell.length_b   1.000
_cell.length_c   1.000
_cell.angle_alpha   90.00
_cell.angle_beta   90.00
_cell.angle_gamma   90.00
#
_symmetry.space_group_name_H-M   'P 1'
#
loop_
_entity.id
_entity.type
_entity.pdbx_description
1 polymer ?
#
loop_
_entity_poly.entity_id
_entity_poly.type
_entity_poly.pdbx_seq_one_letter_code
_entity_poly.pdbx_strand_id
1 'polypeptide(L)'
;KDCLIYGACSVLADIDDDVKTISSSGGTKVDSEVEAVAMFCDPDQYGDTDEETKLRCIDLCSHRACCFTDGPGSCHEVDKSWCDEFAPCQITKTFDNNGNDLIEDQNPETSEDADLKKEINDMCDYDTLASTAAMKACKDVCDPHSCCWD
;
A
#
# COMPACT_ATOMS: atom_id res chain seq x y z
N LYS A 1 0.75 20.76 -12.59
CA LYS A 1 -0.29 19.71 -12.56
C LYS A 1 0.29 18.65 -11.67
N ASP A 2 -0.20 18.60 -10.45
CA ASP A 2 0.44 17.91 -9.34
C ASP A 2 -0.02 16.46 -9.35
N CYS A 3 0.66 15.64 -10.17
CA CYS A 3 0.35 14.23 -10.35
C CYS A 3 0.51 13.41 -9.06
N LEU A 4 1.16 13.96 -8.04
CA LEU A 4 1.31 13.36 -6.71
C LEU A 4 -0.03 13.14 -5.99
N ILE A 5 -1.04 13.95 -6.31
CA ILE A 5 -2.39 13.84 -5.73
C ILE A 5 -3.16 12.67 -6.35
N TYR A 6 -2.86 12.34 -7.61
CA TYR A 6 -3.59 11.34 -8.40
C TYR A 6 -2.90 9.96 -8.42
N GLY A 7 -1.97 9.71 -7.49
CA GLY A 7 -1.22 8.44 -7.45
C GLY A 7 -2.11 7.21 -7.34
N ALA A 8 -3.19 7.27 -6.54
CA ALA A 8 -4.15 6.17 -6.41
C ALA A 8 -4.98 5.90 -7.67
N CYS A 9 -5.00 6.82 -8.64
CA CYS A 9 -5.68 6.58 -9.92
C CYS A 9 -4.99 5.51 -10.77
N SER A 10 -3.74 5.15 -10.46
CA SER A 10 -3.02 4.06 -11.12
C SER A 10 -3.76 2.71 -11.08
N VAL A 11 -4.61 2.50 -10.07
CA VAL A 11 -5.49 1.32 -9.97
C VAL A 11 -6.38 1.12 -11.20
N LEU A 12 -6.78 2.21 -11.86
CA LEU A 12 -7.65 2.15 -13.03
C LEU A 12 -6.91 1.64 -14.27
N ALA A 13 -5.57 1.78 -14.33
CA ALA A 13 -4.75 1.21 -15.38
C ALA A 13 -4.68 -0.33 -15.27
N ASP A 14 -4.73 -0.86 -14.06
CA ASP A 14 -4.74 -2.32 -13.83
C ASP A 14 -6.13 -2.94 -14.08
N ILE A 15 -7.22 -2.19 -13.89
CA ILE A 15 -8.58 -2.74 -14.00
C ILE A 15 -9.07 -2.88 -15.46
N ASP A 16 -8.54 -2.10 -16.41
CA ASP A 16 -8.98 -2.18 -17.82
C ASP A 16 -8.61 -3.53 -18.50
N ASP A 17 -7.73 -4.35 -17.90
CA ASP A 17 -7.44 -5.74 -18.36
C ASP A 17 -8.39 -6.81 -17.75
N ASP A 18 -9.01 -6.54 -16.59
CA ASP A 18 -9.66 -7.55 -15.74
C ASP A 18 -11.20 -7.63 -15.85
N VAL A 19 -11.84 -6.94 -16.81
CA VAL A 19 -13.25 -7.26 -17.18
C VAL A 19 -13.36 -8.64 -17.85
N LYS A 20 -12.23 -9.26 -18.20
CA LYS A 20 -12.17 -10.69 -18.45
C LYS A 20 -11.71 -11.42 -17.19
N THR A 21 -12.69 -12.10 -16.61
CA THR A 21 -12.55 -13.26 -15.72
C THR A 21 -12.68 -12.95 -14.23
N ILE A 22 -13.94 -12.83 -13.81
CA ILE A 22 -14.39 -13.44 -12.55
C ILE A 22 -13.90 -14.90 -12.57
N SER A 23 -12.76 -15.15 -11.94
CA SER A 23 -12.35 -16.47 -11.50
C SER A 23 -11.42 -16.32 -10.32
N SER A 24 -11.98 -16.69 -9.17
CA SER A 24 -11.24 -17.23 -8.04
C SER A 24 -10.06 -18.08 -8.54
N SER A 25 -8.85 -17.63 -8.24
CA SER A 25 -7.62 -18.43 -8.20
C SER A 25 -6.85 -17.87 -7.01
N GLY A 26 -6.92 -18.49 -5.84
CA GLY A 26 -6.31 -19.80 -5.65
C GLY A 26 -4.81 -19.58 -5.47
N GLY A 27 -4.46 -19.08 -4.28
CA GLY A 27 -3.08 -18.78 -3.91
C GLY A 27 -2.17 -19.99 -4.06
N THR A 28 -0.99 -19.74 -4.63
CA THR A 28 0.22 -20.54 -4.49
C THR A 28 1.41 -19.66 -4.88
N LYS A 29 1.75 -18.70 -3.99
CA LYS A 29 3.02 -17.95 -4.02
C LYS A 29 3.58 -17.75 -2.60
N VAL A 30 3.32 -18.71 -1.70
CA VAL A 30 3.64 -18.56 -0.27
C VAL A 30 5.17 -18.48 -0.02
N ASP A 31 6.00 -18.98 -0.93
CA ASP A 31 7.46 -18.97 -0.77
C ASP A 31 8.15 -17.70 -1.33
N SER A 32 7.63 -17.13 -2.43
CA SER A 32 8.32 -16.03 -3.14
C SER A 32 8.19 -14.68 -2.43
N GLU A 33 7.11 -14.48 -1.69
CA GLU A 33 6.83 -13.22 -0.97
C GLU A 33 7.64 -13.14 0.34
N VAL A 34 7.77 -14.26 1.05
CA VAL A 34 8.61 -14.37 2.26
C VAL A 34 10.09 -14.12 1.93
N GLU A 35 10.57 -14.67 0.81
CA GLU A 35 11.94 -14.43 0.33
C GLU A 35 12.16 -12.95 -0.05
N ALA A 36 11.18 -12.32 -0.70
CA ALA A 36 11.26 -10.89 -1.04
C ALA A 36 11.29 -10.03 0.23
N VAL A 37 10.46 -10.32 1.23
CA VAL A 37 10.48 -9.63 2.52
C VAL A 37 11.84 -9.79 3.19
N ALA A 38 12.40 -11.00 3.24
CA ALA A 38 13.73 -11.21 3.81
C ALA A 38 14.83 -10.43 3.07
N MET A 39 14.68 -10.22 1.76
CA MET A 39 15.63 -9.49 0.93
C MET A 39 15.52 -7.96 1.09
N PHE A 40 14.31 -7.40 1.06
CA PHE A 40 14.09 -5.95 1.08
C PHE A 40 13.96 -5.37 2.49
N CYS A 41 13.55 -6.19 3.46
CA CYS A 41 13.39 -5.79 4.86
C CYS A 41 14.53 -6.31 5.76
N ASP A 42 15.72 -6.55 5.21
CA ASP A 42 16.88 -7.00 5.99
C ASP A 42 17.27 -5.93 7.03
N PRO A 43 17.11 -6.19 8.34
CA PRO A 43 17.35 -5.19 9.37
C PRO A 43 18.81 -4.73 9.45
N ASP A 44 19.77 -5.53 8.98
CA ASP A 44 21.19 -5.15 8.95
C ASP A 44 21.51 -4.15 7.84
N GLN A 45 20.69 -4.07 6.79
CA GLN A 45 20.93 -3.19 5.63
C GLN A 45 19.89 -2.09 5.45
N TYR A 46 18.71 -2.23 6.05
CA TYR A 46 17.58 -1.33 5.85
C TYR A 46 17.89 0.15 6.09
N GLY A 47 18.78 0.47 7.03
CA GLY A 47 19.19 1.86 7.29
C GLY A 47 19.92 2.51 6.12
N ASP A 48 20.75 1.73 5.43
CA ASP A 48 21.68 2.17 4.39
C ASP A 48 21.16 1.95 2.96
N THR A 49 20.02 1.26 2.80
CA THR A 49 19.38 1.05 1.49
C THR A 49 18.66 2.31 1.00
N ASP A 50 18.48 2.37 -0.32
CA ASP A 50 17.73 3.42 -1.00
C ASP A 50 16.24 3.42 -0.62
N GLU A 51 15.58 4.53 -0.93
CA GLU A 51 14.17 4.77 -0.64
C GLU A 51 13.25 3.77 -1.38
N GLU A 52 13.60 3.38 -2.61
CA GLU A 52 12.82 2.39 -3.38
C GLU A 52 12.79 1.04 -2.66
N THR A 53 13.94 0.59 -2.16
CA THR A 53 14.07 -0.63 -1.34
C THR A 53 13.22 -0.56 -0.08
N LYS A 54 13.20 0.59 0.60
CA LYS A 54 12.37 0.81 1.80
C LYS A 54 10.88 0.77 1.46
N LEU A 55 10.46 1.42 0.38
CA LEU A 55 9.08 1.40 -0.10
C LEU A 55 8.63 -0.02 -0.49
N ARG A 56 9.49 -0.80 -1.15
CA ARG A 56 9.22 -2.21 -1.47
C ARG A 56 9.03 -3.06 -0.21
N CYS A 57 9.86 -2.84 0.80
CA CYS A 57 9.68 -3.50 2.09
C CYS A 57 8.32 -3.14 2.72
N ILE A 58 7.97 -1.86 2.77
CA ILE A 58 6.70 -1.38 3.33
C ILE A 58 5.50 -2.00 2.59
N ASP A 59 5.53 -2.00 1.25
CA ASP A 59 4.49 -2.57 0.40
C ASP A 59 4.28 -4.06 0.68
N LEU A 60 5.36 -4.85 0.70
CA LEU A 60 5.32 -6.28 1.02
C LEU A 60 4.79 -6.55 2.44
N CYS A 61 5.11 -5.68 3.39
CA CYS A 61 4.70 -5.83 4.79
C CYS A 61 3.26 -5.38 5.07
N SER A 62 2.64 -4.62 4.16
CA SER A 62 1.32 -4.02 4.35
C SER A 62 0.23 -5.07 4.62
N HIS A 63 0.26 -6.18 3.89
CA HIS A 63 -0.70 -7.27 4.03
C HIS A 63 -0.61 -7.99 5.38
N ARG A 64 0.56 -7.94 6.04
CA ARG A 64 0.76 -8.51 7.38
C ARG A 64 0.93 -7.44 8.46
N ALA A 65 0.54 -6.18 8.21
CA ALA A 65 0.71 -5.09 9.17
C ALA A 65 0.06 -5.39 10.54
N CYS A 66 -1.09 -6.09 10.57
CA CYS A 66 -1.76 -6.49 11.82
C CYS A 66 -0.90 -7.38 12.72
N CYS A 67 0.11 -8.06 12.18
CA CYS A 67 1.01 -8.93 12.94
C CYS A 67 1.95 -8.12 13.83
N PHE A 68 2.18 -6.87 13.46
CA PHE A 68 3.19 -6.01 14.05
C PHE A 68 2.58 -4.81 14.79
N THR A 69 1.26 -4.71 14.86
CA THR A 69 0.57 -3.69 15.68
C THR A 69 0.67 -4.02 17.18
N ASP A 70 0.96 -3.02 18.01
CA ASP A 70 0.95 -3.16 19.46
C ASP A 70 -0.48 -3.01 20.02
N GLY A 71 -0.92 -3.98 20.83
CA GLY A 71 -2.18 -3.93 21.58
C GLY A 71 -3.26 -4.92 21.15
N PRO A 72 -4.46 -4.85 21.78
CA PRO A 72 -5.58 -5.71 21.46
C PRO A 72 -6.06 -5.43 20.02
N GLY A 73 -5.90 -6.43 19.14
CA GLY A 73 -6.13 -6.27 17.70
C GLY A 73 -4.98 -6.80 16.84
N SER A 74 -3.84 -7.17 17.44
CA SER A 74 -2.81 -7.90 16.70
C SER A 74 -3.35 -9.26 16.23
N CYS A 75 -3.07 -9.62 14.99
CA CYS A 75 -3.38 -10.95 14.47
C CYS A 75 -2.32 -11.99 14.89
N HIS A 76 -1.27 -11.58 15.62
CA HIS A 76 -0.21 -12.48 16.14
C HIS A 76 -0.75 -13.53 17.11
N GLU A 77 -1.74 -13.16 17.93
CA GLU A 77 -2.40 -14.12 18.84
C GLU A 77 -3.35 -15.08 18.11
N VAL A 78 -3.79 -14.71 16.90
CA VAL A 78 -4.75 -15.50 16.10
C VAL A 78 -4.01 -16.49 15.21
N ASP A 79 -2.96 -16.05 14.51
CA ASP A 79 -2.14 -16.90 13.66
C ASP A 79 -0.66 -16.52 13.74
N LYS A 80 -0.04 -17.00 14.82
CA LYS A 80 1.38 -16.77 15.11
C LYS A 80 2.29 -17.27 14.00
N SER A 81 2.04 -18.47 13.46
CA SER A 81 2.85 -19.04 12.39
C SER A 81 2.84 -18.17 11.15
N TRP A 82 1.67 -17.64 10.78
CA TRP A 82 1.53 -16.70 9.68
C TRP A 82 2.27 -15.39 9.98
N CYS A 83 2.20 -14.87 11.20
CA CYS A 83 2.94 -13.63 11.50
C CYS A 83 4.46 -13.81 11.56
N ASP A 84 4.94 -14.93 12.08
CA ASP A 84 6.37 -15.18 12.30
C ASP A 84 7.17 -15.30 10.98
N GLU A 85 6.53 -15.72 9.88
CA GLU A 85 7.17 -15.75 8.55
C GLU A 85 7.57 -14.35 8.04
N PHE A 86 6.88 -13.31 8.48
CA PHE A 86 7.13 -11.92 8.08
C PHE A 86 7.86 -11.15 9.18
N ALA A 87 8.53 -11.83 10.11
CA ALA A 87 9.31 -11.20 11.17
C ALA A 87 10.23 -10.03 10.71
N PRO A 88 10.86 -10.05 9.51
CA PRO A 88 11.65 -8.90 9.03
C PRO A 88 10.85 -7.59 8.93
N CYS A 89 9.53 -7.67 8.70
CA CYS A 89 8.63 -6.52 8.70
C CYS A 89 8.52 -5.81 10.04
N GLN A 90 9.05 -6.36 11.15
CA GLN A 90 9.12 -5.60 12.40
C GLN A 90 9.90 -4.29 12.26
N ILE A 91 10.79 -4.19 11.27
CA ILE A 91 11.48 -2.94 10.99
C ILE A 91 10.54 -1.82 10.56
N THR A 92 9.37 -2.15 10.01
CA THR A 92 8.38 -1.15 9.61
C THR A 92 7.57 -0.60 10.80
N LYS A 93 7.72 -1.17 12.01
CA LYS A 93 7.14 -0.59 13.24
C LYS A 93 7.63 0.83 13.49
N THR A 94 8.80 1.23 13.00
CA THR A 94 9.24 2.63 13.14
C THR A 94 8.37 3.65 12.39
N PHE A 95 7.40 3.20 11.60
CA PHE A 95 6.43 4.04 10.87
C PHE A 95 5.02 4.00 11.50
N ASP A 96 4.90 3.61 12.77
CA ASP A 96 3.64 3.24 13.43
C ASP A 96 2.44 4.20 13.19
N ASN A 97 1.40 3.62 12.59
CA ASN A 97 -0.05 3.76 12.84
C ASN A 97 -0.74 5.12 12.68
N ASN A 98 -0.07 6.19 12.26
CA ASN A 98 -0.72 7.49 12.05
C ASN A 98 -0.53 8.09 10.63
N GLY A 99 0.07 7.33 9.69
CA GLY A 99 0.36 7.84 8.35
C GLY A 99 1.26 9.07 8.33
N ASN A 100 1.99 9.33 9.43
CA ASN A 100 2.96 10.40 9.48
C ASN A 100 4.33 9.85 9.14
N ASP A 101 4.71 10.13 7.91
CA ASP A 101 6.05 10.03 7.37
C ASP A 101 7.03 10.82 8.27
N LEU A 102 8.19 10.22 8.57
CA LEU A 102 9.35 10.95 9.11
C LEU A 102 10.37 11.25 8.02
N ILE A 103 9.95 11.30 6.75
CA ILE A 103 10.48 12.34 5.87
C ILE A 103 9.77 13.64 6.27
N GLU A 104 10.40 14.42 7.15
CA GLU A 104 10.13 15.85 7.24
C GLU A 104 10.60 16.48 5.92
N ASP A 105 9.82 16.25 4.85
CA ASP A 105 9.91 17.05 3.65
C ASP A 105 9.23 18.37 4.00
N GLN A 106 10.05 19.38 4.29
CA GLN A 106 9.60 20.75 4.42
C GLN A 106 9.15 21.25 3.04
N ASN A 107 8.00 20.77 2.57
CA ASN A 107 7.23 21.41 1.53
C ASN A 107 5.84 21.65 2.10
N PRO A 108 5.40 22.91 2.31
CA PRO A 108 4.08 23.17 2.84
C PRO A 108 3.05 22.82 1.77
N GLU A 109 2.61 21.55 1.74
CA GLU A 109 1.37 21.17 1.07
C GLU A 109 0.26 21.99 1.74
N THR A 110 -0.33 22.87 0.95
CA THR A 110 -1.51 23.63 1.34
C THR A 110 -2.58 22.64 1.78
N SER A 111 -3.24 22.92 2.90
CA SER A 111 -4.17 22.01 3.58
C SER A 111 -5.25 21.41 2.66
N GLU A 112 -5.59 22.10 1.57
CA GLU A 112 -6.58 21.69 0.58
C GLU A 112 -6.09 20.52 -0.30
N ASP A 113 -4.80 20.40 -0.58
CA ASP A 113 -4.23 19.35 -1.44
C ASP A 113 -4.08 18.02 -0.69
N ALA A 114 -3.80 18.08 0.62
CA ALA A 114 -3.74 16.90 1.48
C ALA A 114 -5.13 16.26 1.66
N ASP A 115 -6.17 17.08 1.86
CA ASP A 115 -7.55 16.61 1.94
C ASP A 115 -8.00 15.96 0.62
N LEU A 116 -7.66 16.58 -0.52
CA LEU A 116 -7.98 16.05 -1.84
C LEU A 116 -7.26 14.73 -2.13
N LYS A 117 -5.97 14.63 -1.81
CA LYS A 117 -5.18 13.41 -1.95
C LYS A 117 -5.74 12.26 -1.12
N LYS A 118 -6.17 12.54 0.10
CA LYS A 118 -6.81 11.55 0.98
C LYS A 118 -8.14 11.07 0.41
N GLU A 119 -8.98 11.99 -0.07
CA GLU A 119 -10.28 11.63 -0.66
C GLU A 119 -10.13 10.76 -1.91
N ILE A 120 -9.17 11.10 -2.78
CA ILE A 120 -8.87 10.30 -3.97
C ILE A 120 -8.33 8.93 -3.58
N ASN A 121 -7.44 8.84 -2.59
CA ASN A 121 -6.96 7.56 -2.07
C ASN A 121 -8.11 6.71 -1.53
N ASP A 122 -8.98 7.26 -0.69
CA ASP A 122 -10.11 6.51 -0.11
C ASP A 122 -11.10 6.02 -1.20
N MET A 123 -11.30 6.80 -2.27
CA MET A 123 -12.18 6.46 -3.40
C MET A 123 -11.59 5.45 -4.38
N CYS A 124 -10.27 5.49 -4.58
CA CYS A 124 -9.53 4.68 -5.53
C CYS A 124 -8.71 3.58 -4.85
N ASP A 125 -9.03 3.26 -3.60
CA ASP A 125 -8.40 2.18 -2.87
C ASP A 125 -8.84 0.81 -3.40
N TYR A 126 -7.90 -0.13 -3.57
CA TYR A 126 -8.19 -1.45 -4.12
C TYR A 126 -9.25 -2.22 -3.31
N ASP A 127 -9.31 -2.04 -1.99
CA ASP A 127 -10.28 -2.71 -1.14
C ASP A 127 -11.68 -2.07 -1.23
N THR A 128 -11.76 -0.76 -1.50
CA THR A 128 -13.03 -0.02 -1.62
C THR A 128 -13.64 -0.10 -3.02
N LEU A 129 -12.82 -0.42 -4.02
CA LEU A 129 -13.20 -0.63 -5.43
C LEU A 129 -13.95 -1.94 -5.71
N ALA A 130 -14.44 -2.63 -4.69
CA ALA A 130 -15.21 -3.87 -4.79
C ALA A 130 -16.58 -3.74 -5.50
N SER A 131 -16.97 -2.55 -5.97
CA SER A 131 -18.23 -2.33 -6.67
C SER A 131 -18.08 -1.45 -7.90
N THR A 132 -18.91 -1.71 -8.93
CA THR A 132 -18.97 -0.89 -10.15
C THR A 132 -19.28 0.58 -9.86
N ALA A 133 -19.99 0.87 -8.77
CA ALA A 133 -20.27 2.24 -8.35
C ALA A 133 -19.02 2.95 -7.80
N ALA A 134 -18.23 2.28 -6.95
CA ALA A 134 -16.96 2.81 -6.42
C ALA A 134 -15.94 3.01 -7.54
N MET A 135 -15.81 2.02 -8.43
CA MET A 135 -14.94 2.08 -9.62
C MET A 135 -15.33 3.21 -10.57
N LYS A 136 -16.62 3.41 -10.80
CA LYS A 136 -17.08 4.55 -11.59
C LYS A 136 -16.75 5.87 -10.92
N ALA A 137 -16.90 5.98 -9.60
CA ALA A 137 -16.61 7.20 -8.87
C ALA A 137 -15.11 7.54 -8.89
N CYS A 138 -14.24 6.55 -8.68
CA CYS A 138 -12.80 6.70 -8.86
C CYS A 138 -12.46 7.16 -10.29
N LYS A 139 -13.00 6.48 -11.31
CA LYS A 139 -12.80 6.83 -12.72
C LYS A 139 -13.24 8.25 -13.04
N ASP A 140 -14.41 8.67 -12.58
CA ASP A 140 -14.95 10.01 -12.86
C ASP A 140 -14.04 11.12 -12.27
N VAL A 141 -13.32 10.87 -11.17
CA VAL A 141 -12.36 11.82 -10.56
C VAL A 141 -10.99 11.77 -11.24
N CYS A 142 -10.56 10.58 -11.69
CA CYS A 142 -9.25 10.36 -12.28
C CYS A 142 -9.18 10.66 -13.79
N ASP A 143 -10.29 10.52 -14.53
CA ASP A 143 -10.38 10.69 -15.99
C ASP A 143 -9.84 12.06 -16.49
N PRO A 144 -10.13 13.20 -15.86
CA PRO A 144 -9.59 14.50 -16.30
C PRO A 144 -8.06 14.62 -16.11
N HIS A 145 -7.48 13.72 -15.31
CA HIS A 145 -6.08 13.66 -14.93
C HIS A 145 -5.40 12.36 -15.39
N SER A 146 -5.97 11.67 -16.40
CA SER A 146 -5.41 10.43 -16.97
C SER A 146 -3.95 10.54 -17.36
N CYS A 147 -3.49 11.71 -17.81
CA CYS A 147 -2.08 11.94 -18.16
C CYS A 147 -1.08 11.81 -17.00
N CYS A 148 -1.55 11.60 -15.76
CA CYS A 148 -0.70 11.33 -14.59
C CYS A 148 -0.55 9.82 -14.27
N TRP A 149 -1.36 8.96 -14.89
CA TRP A 149 -1.43 7.52 -14.56
C TRP A 149 -1.61 6.60 -15.78
N ASP A 150 -1.42 7.14 -16.99
CA ASP A 150 -1.39 6.42 -18.28
C ASP A 150 -0.01 5.80 -18.57
#